data_AF-A0A7Z7HWF5-F1
#
_entry.id   AF-A0A7Z7HWF5-F1
#
_cell.length_a   1.000
_cell.length_b   1.000
_cell.length_c   1.000
_cell.angle_alpha   90.00
_cell.angle_beta   90.00
_cell.angle_gamma   90.00
#
_symmetry.space_group_name_H-M   'P 1'
#
loop_
_entity.id
_entity.type
_entity.pdbx_description
1 polymer ?
#
loop_
_entity_poly.entity_id
_entity_poly.type
_entity_poly.pdbx_seq_one_letter_code
_entity_poly.pdbx_strand_id
1 'polypeptide(L)'
;MMYGDSLKFTQKIADELNMLYLGYSVEYEPPSALLPTERHDPMRVEKLIEKVKKRGFWTTPILVDQNSLAIMDGHHRTAAALKLNLKKVPVVKLSYGDPRVLLSGWKPGKIFSPEEIISAALSGVPLPLKSTKHDLTVPLPSLKVPLRDLIY
;
A
#
# COMPACT_ATOMS: atom_id res chain seq x y z
N MET A 1 18.61 -30.66 5.99
CA MET A 1 18.01 -29.64 5.09
C MET A 1 16.47 -29.74 4.97
N MET A 2 15.77 -30.71 5.57
CA MET A 2 14.31 -30.88 5.35
C MET A 2 13.37 -30.04 6.25
N TYR A 3 13.87 -29.39 7.31
CA TYR A 3 13.01 -28.63 8.25
C TYR A 3 12.69 -27.19 7.80
N GLY A 4 13.46 -26.63 6.87
CA GLY A 4 13.30 -25.24 6.43
C GLY A 4 12.16 -25.01 5.44
N ASP A 5 11.78 -26.05 4.68
CA ASP A 5 10.78 -25.94 3.62
C ASP A 5 9.36 -26.21 4.11
N SER A 6 9.20 -27.08 5.13
CA SER A 6 7.91 -27.32 5.79
C SER A 6 7.41 -26.09 6.56
N LEU A 7 8.31 -25.35 7.22
CA LEU A 7 7.99 -24.10 7.93
C LEU A 7 7.61 -22.94 7.00
N LYS A 8 8.24 -22.85 5.82
CA LYS A 8 7.86 -21.85 4.80
C LYS A 8 6.49 -22.16 4.21
N PHE A 9 6.18 -23.44 4.02
CA PHE A 9 4.90 -23.87 3.46
C PHE A 9 3.73 -23.60 4.42
N THR A 10 3.88 -23.90 5.71
CA THR A 10 2.85 -23.60 6.72
C THR A 10 2.64 -22.10 6.92
N GLN A 11 3.71 -21.29 6.92
CA GLN A 11 3.57 -19.84 7.00
C GLN A 11 2.85 -19.27 5.78
N LYS A 12 3.17 -19.75 4.58
CA LYS A 12 2.51 -19.33 3.35
C LYS A 12 1.00 -19.62 3.38
N ILE A 13 0.61 -20.81 3.81
CA ILE A 13 -0.82 -21.16 3.95
C ILE A 13 -1.51 -20.32 5.02
N ALA A 14 -0.86 -20.07 6.16
CA ALA A 14 -1.42 -19.20 7.20
C ALA A 14 -1.62 -17.76 6.70
N ASP A 15 -0.66 -17.24 5.93
CA ASP A 15 -0.76 -15.92 5.31
C ASP A 15 -1.91 -15.89 4.29
N GLU A 16 -2.01 -16.89 3.40
CA GLU A 16 -3.09 -17.02 2.40
C GLU A 16 -4.48 -17.16 3.05
N LEU A 17 -4.62 -17.97 4.10
CA LEU A 17 -5.85 -18.11 4.86
C LEU A 17 -6.23 -16.82 5.60
N ASN A 18 -5.25 -16.09 6.13
CA ASN A 18 -5.49 -14.80 6.77
C ASN A 18 -5.90 -13.73 5.73
N MET A 19 -5.31 -13.72 4.54
CA MET A 19 -5.76 -12.85 3.44
C MET A 19 -7.22 -13.14 3.07
N LEU A 20 -7.55 -14.43 2.92
CA LEU A 20 -8.88 -14.91 2.58
C LEU A 20 -9.91 -14.56 3.67
N TYR A 21 -9.53 -14.72 4.94
CA TYR A 21 -10.39 -14.40 6.09
C TYR A 21 -10.65 -12.90 6.24
N LEU A 22 -9.65 -12.06 5.94
CA LEU A 22 -9.82 -10.61 5.89
C LEU A 22 -10.54 -10.12 4.61
N GLY A 23 -10.80 -11.03 3.66
CA GLY A 23 -11.45 -10.74 2.38
C GLY A 23 -10.60 -9.89 1.44
N TYR A 24 -9.28 -9.80 1.66
CA TYR A 24 -8.38 -9.02 0.82
C TYR A 24 -7.64 -9.91 -0.17
N SER A 25 -7.58 -9.47 -1.43
CA SER A 25 -6.64 -10.02 -2.41
C SER A 25 -5.38 -9.15 -2.40
N VAL A 26 -4.21 -9.79 -2.23
CA VAL A 26 -2.92 -9.10 -2.37
C VAL A 26 -2.37 -9.38 -3.76
N GLU A 27 -2.30 -8.32 -4.56
CA GLU A 27 -1.73 -8.34 -5.90
C GLU A 27 -0.37 -7.64 -5.90
N TYR A 28 0.31 -7.61 -7.05
CA TYR A 28 1.59 -6.93 -7.21
C TYR A 28 1.55 -5.98 -8.39
N GLU A 29 1.93 -4.73 -8.15
CA GLU A 29 1.96 -3.70 -9.19
C GLU A 29 3.34 -3.02 -9.25
N PRO A 30 3.79 -2.55 -10.41
CA PRO A 30 4.94 -1.68 -10.49
C PRO A 30 4.69 -0.41 -9.66
N PRO A 31 5.62 0.00 -8.78
CA PRO A 31 5.42 1.20 -7.96
C PRO A 31 5.28 2.47 -8.82
N SER A 32 5.82 2.47 -10.05
CA SER A 32 5.68 3.55 -11.03
C SER A 32 4.29 3.64 -11.66
N ALA A 33 3.46 2.60 -11.56
CA ALA A 33 2.08 2.63 -12.05
C ALA A 33 1.11 3.23 -11.02
N LEU A 34 1.52 3.35 -9.75
CA LEU A 34 0.66 3.84 -8.68
C LEU A 34 0.63 5.36 -8.67
N LEU A 35 -0.58 5.93 -8.64
CA LEU A 35 -0.77 7.37 -8.81
C LEU A 35 -0.90 8.08 -7.46
N PRO A 36 0.02 8.99 -7.09
CA PRO A 36 -0.07 9.73 -5.85
C PRO A 36 -1.29 10.67 -5.84
N THR A 37 -2.17 10.49 -4.86
CA THR A 37 -3.31 11.39 -4.61
C THR A 37 -2.94 12.58 -3.73
N GLU A 38 -1.93 12.42 -2.87
CA GLU A 38 -1.38 13.48 -2.03
C GLU A 38 0.15 13.48 -2.02
N ARG A 39 0.73 14.62 -1.64
CA ARG A 39 2.17 14.77 -1.43
C ARG A 39 2.60 13.95 -0.22
N HIS A 40 3.83 13.45 -0.26
CA HIS A 40 4.43 12.73 0.85
C HIS A 40 5.52 13.57 1.53
N ASP A 41 6.00 13.09 2.69
CA ASP A 41 7.06 13.72 3.47
C ASP A 41 8.39 13.01 3.16
N PRO A 42 9.36 13.69 2.50
CA PRO A 42 10.62 13.08 2.10
C PRO A 42 11.43 12.50 3.28
N MET A 43 11.40 13.13 4.45
CA MET A 43 12.13 12.64 5.63
C MET A 43 11.53 11.33 6.15
N ARG A 44 10.19 11.18 6.08
CA ARG A 44 9.53 9.91 6.40
C ARG A 44 9.88 8.82 5.40
N VAL A 45 10.07 9.17 4.12
CA VAL A 45 10.52 8.22 3.10
C VAL A 45 11.91 7.68 3.43
N GLU A 46 12.88 8.55 3.75
CA GLU A 46 14.23 8.08 4.10
C GLU A 46 14.23 7.17 5.34
N LYS A 47 13.52 7.56 6.40
CA LYS A 47 13.36 6.72 7.60
C LYS A 47 12.71 5.38 7.29
N LEU A 48 11.78 5.33 6.35
CA LEU A 48 11.14 4.10 5.92
C LEU A 48 12.11 3.22 5.13
N ILE A 49 12.89 3.79 4.22
CA ILE A 49 13.92 3.09 3.45
C ILE A 49 14.92 2.43 4.39
N GLU A 50 15.42 3.14 5.40
CA GLU A 50 16.34 2.58 6.41
C GLU A 50 15.72 1.39 7.15
N LYS A 51 14.48 1.54 7.62
CA LYS A 51 13.76 0.47 8.32
C LYS A 51 13.56 -0.76 7.44
N VAL A 52 13.18 -0.55 6.18
CA VAL A 52 12.91 -1.61 5.21
C VAL A 52 14.22 -2.34 4.87
N LYS A 53 15.31 -1.63 4.57
CA LYS A 53 16.64 -2.21 4.34
C LYS A 53 17.14 -3.01 5.54
N LYS A 54 17.03 -2.45 6.76
CA LYS A 54 17.46 -3.13 7.99
C LYS A 54 16.67 -4.42 8.26
N ARG A 55 15.38 -4.44 7.95
CA ARG A 55 14.53 -5.62 8.14
C ARG A 55 14.73 -6.66 7.04
N GLY A 56 14.98 -6.24 5.80
CA GLY A 56 15.09 -7.13 4.64
C GLY A 56 13.75 -7.62 4.08
N PHE A 57 12.62 -7.16 4.64
CA PHE A 57 11.28 -7.55 4.23
C PHE A 57 10.35 -6.33 4.09
N TRP A 58 9.42 -6.43 3.14
CA TRP A 58 8.26 -5.56 2.99
C TRP A 58 7.06 -6.13 3.76
N THR A 59 6.38 -5.29 4.55
CA THR A 59 5.45 -5.78 5.57
C THR A 59 4.00 -5.36 5.42
N THR A 60 3.67 -4.43 4.53
CA THR A 60 2.32 -3.88 4.47
C THR A 60 1.98 -3.47 3.03
N PRO A 61 0.89 -3.98 2.43
CA PRO A 61 0.54 -3.66 1.05
C PRO A 61 0.11 -2.19 0.91
N ILE A 62 0.31 -1.60 -0.26
CA ILE A 62 -0.20 -0.26 -0.58
C ILE A 62 -1.68 -0.39 -0.94
N LEU A 63 -2.53 0.45 -0.35
CA LEU A 63 -3.96 0.47 -0.66
C LEU A 63 -4.20 1.43 -1.83
N VAL A 64 -4.86 0.95 -2.87
CA VAL A 64 -5.16 1.75 -4.06
C VAL A 64 -6.61 1.59 -4.51
N ASP A 65 -7.11 2.61 -5.20
CA ASP A 65 -8.35 2.48 -5.97
C ASP A 65 -8.19 1.43 -7.07
N GLN A 66 -9.14 0.50 -7.13
CA GLN A 66 -9.06 -0.66 -8.02
C GLN A 66 -9.06 -0.31 -9.51
N ASN A 67 -9.67 0.82 -9.90
CA ASN A 67 -9.85 1.18 -11.30
C ASN A 67 -8.73 2.12 -11.80
N SER A 68 -8.30 3.05 -10.96
CA SER A 68 -7.37 4.12 -11.33
C SER A 68 -5.94 3.93 -10.82
N LEU A 69 -5.71 3.00 -9.89
CA LEU A 69 -4.46 2.86 -9.13
C LEU A 69 -4.09 4.12 -8.32
N ALA A 70 -5.06 5.01 -8.07
CA ALA A 70 -4.90 6.14 -7.18
C ALA A 70 -4.62 5.64 -5.75
N ILE A 71 -3.53 6.10 -5.14
CA ILE A 71 -3.12 5.65 -3.81
C ILE A 71 -4.09 6.19 -2.77
N MET A 72 -4.74 5.30 -2.01
CA MET A 72 -5.54 5.66 -0.83
C MET A 72 -4.64 5.73 0.41
N ASP A 73 -3.79 4.71 0.61
CA ASP A 73 -2.82 4.69 1.71
C ASP A 73 -1.49 4.06 1.25
N GLY A 74 -0.38 4.67 1.67
CA GLY A 74 0.96 4.19 1.39
C GLY A 74 1.82 5.07 0.49
N HIS A 75 1.58 6.39 0.40
CA HIS A 75 2.40 7.29 -0.44
C HIS A 75 3.89 7.26 -0.09
N HIS A 76 4.25 7.24 1.21
CA HIS A 76 5.66 7.09 1.60
C HIS A 76 6.23 5.73 1.21
N ARG A 77 5.41 4.67 1.24
CA ARG A 77 5.80 3.32 0.82
C ARG A 77 6.07 3.31 -0.69
N THR A 78 5.16 3.82 -1.51
CA THR A 78 5.40 3.92 -2.97
C THR A 78 6.66 4.71 -3.28
N ALA A 79 6.86 5.88 -2.64
CA ALA A 79 8.07 6.68 -2.82
C ALA A 79 9.35 5.94 -2.39
N ALA A 80 9.29 5.20 -1.28
CA ALA A 80 10.41 4.37 -0.83
C ALA A 80 10.71 3.24 -1.82
N ALA A 81 9.68 2.57 -2.35
CA ALA A 81 9.83 1.50 -3.34
C ALA A 81 10.51 2.00 -4.63
N LEU A 82 10.11 3.18 -5.11
CA LEU A 82 10.75 3.84 -6.26
C LEU A 82 12.22 4.12 -6.00
N LYS A 83 12.57 4.72 -4.86
CA LYS A 83 13.97 5.00 -4.49
C LYS A 83 14.81 3.73 -4.27
N LEU A 84 14.17 2.63 -3.86
CA LEU A 84 14.77 1.31 -3.71
C LEU A 84 14.87 0.55 -5.05
N ASN A 85 14.40 1.13 -6.16
CA ASN A 85 14.33 0.49 -7.48
C ASN A 85 13.58 -0.85 -7.48
N LEU A 86 12.55 -0.98 -6.63
CA LEU A 86 11.69 -2.16 -6.65
C LEU A 86 10.90 -2.19 -7.96
N LYS A 87 10.75 -3.39 -8.54
CA LYS A 87 10.00 -3.63 -9.78
C LYS A 87 8.53 -3.87 -9.54
N LYS A 88 8.19 -4.35 -8.35
CA LYS A 88 6.80 -4.55 -7.92
C LYS A 88 6.66 -4.34 -6.43
N VAL A 89 5.45 -4.02 -5.99
CA VAL A 89 5.07 -3.88 -4.59
C VAL A 89 3.75 -4.57 -4.34
N PRO A 90 3.52 -5.18 -3.17
CA PRO A 90 2.23 -5.75 -2.85
C PRO A 90 1.19 -4.63 -2.70
N VAL A 91 0.03 -4.82 -3.31
CA VAL A 91 -1.09 -3.88 -3.29
C VAL A 91 -2.37 -4.59 -2.87
N VAL A 92 -3.26 -3.83 -2.25
CA VAL A 92 -4.67 -4.20 -2.08
C VAL A 92 -5.48 -3.19 -2.88
N LYS A 93 -6.33 -3.70 -3.77
CA LYS A 93 -7.20 -2.89 -4.64
C LYS A 93 -8.61 -2.91 -4.08
N LEU A 94 -9.16 -1.73 -3.78
CA LEU A 94 -10.55 -1.57 -3.34
C LEU A 94 -11.23 -0.46 -4.15
N SER A 95 -12.54 -0.53 -4.30
CA SER A 95 -13.34 0.62 -4.71
C SER A 95 -13.60 1.52 -3.49
N TYR A 96 -13.74 2.83 -3.71
CA TYR A 96 -14.31 3.74 -2.71
C TYR A 96 -15.74 3.37 -2.25
N GLY A 97 -16.48 2.61 -3.06
CA GLY A 97 -17.78 2.06 -2.66
C GLY A 97 -17.71 0.79 -1.81
N ASP A 98 -16.51 0.26 -1.55
CA ASP A 98 -16.33 -0.90 -0.68
C ASP A 98 -16.64 -0.51 0.78
N PRO A 99 -17.48 -1.27 1.50
CA PRO A 99 -17.87 -0.94 2.87
C PRO A 99 -16.69 -0.96 3.86
N ARG A 100 -15.53 -1.48 3.44
CA ARG A 100 -14.31 -1.45 4.24
C ARG A 100 -13.62 -0.09 4.20
N VAL A 101 -13.91 0.77 3.23
CA VAL A 101 -13.24 2.06 3.04
C VAL A 101 -14.08 3.19 3.61
N LEU A 102 -13.53 3.93 4.57
CA LEU A 102 -14.14 5.14 5.12
C LEU A 102 -13.26 6.33 4.77
N LEU A 103 -13.83 7.28 4.01
CA LEU A 103 -13.14 8.50 3.58
C LEU A 103 -13.48 9.67 4.50
N SER A 104 -12.46 10.37 4.98
CA SER A 104 -12.57 11.64 5.70
C SER A 104 -11.40 12.57 5.38
N GLY A 105 -11.49 13.84 5.80
CA GLY A 105 -10.37 14.77 5.78
C GLY A 105 -9.57 14.74 7.10
N TRP A 106 -8.26 15.00 7.05
CA TRP A 106 -7.46 15.12 8.27
C TRP A 106 -7.83 16.32 9.15
N LYS A 107 -8.40 17.38 8.55
CA LYS A 107 -8.89 18.56 9.27
C LYS A 107 -10.42 18.45 9.44
N PRO A 108 -10.97 18.77 10.62
CA PRO A 108 -12.42 18.83 10.80
C PRO A 108 -13.09 19.71 9.75
N GLY A 109 -14.21 19.25 9.19
CA GLY A 109 -15.00 19.99 8.19
C GLY A 109 -14.46 19.95 6.75
N LYS A 110 -13.28 19.35 6.51
CA LYS A 110 -12.83 19.05 5.14
C LYS A 110 -13.51 17.77 4.65
N ILE A 111 -14.38 17.92 3.67
CA ILE A 111 -15.04 16.82 2.97
C ILE A 111 -14.28 16.61 1.66
N PHE A 112 -14.05 15.34 1.31
CA PHE A 112 -13.49 14.96 0.03
C PHE A 112 -14.40 13.94 -0.66
N SER A 113 -14.54 14.01 -1.98
CA SER A 113 -15.17 12.99 -2.80
C SER A 113 -14.13 12.03 -3.42
N PRO A 114 -14.49 10.77 -3.70
CA PRO A 114 -13.62 9.88 -4.47
C PRO A 114 -13.18 10.48 -5.82
N GLU A 115 -14.09 11.16 -6.51
CA GLU A 115 -13.87 11.73 -7.84
C GLU A 115 -12.81 12.84 -7.82
N GLU A 116 -12.84 13.74 -6.84
CA GLU A 116 -11.82 14.79 -6.74
C GLU A 116 -10.43 14.21 -6.42
N ILE A 117 -10.38 13.15 -5.60
CA ILE A 117 -9.12 12.48 -5.23
C ILE A 117 -8.52 11.77 -6.44
N ILE A 118 -9.35 11.02 -7.18
CA ILE A 118 -8.94 10.32 -8.40
C ILE A 118 -8.52 11.34 -9.48
N SER A 119 -9.26 12.45 -9.63
CA SER A 119 -8.88 13.52 -10.56
C SER A 119 -7.52 14.15 -10.21
N ALA A 120 -7.23 14.36 -8.92
CA ALA A 120 -5.92 14.86 -8.49
C ALA A 120 -4.79 13.88 -8.86
N ALA A 121 -5.00 12.58 -8.67
CA ALA A 121 -4.04 11.55 -9.06
C ALA A 121 -3.83 11.48 -10.58
N LEU A 122 -4.91 11.47 -11.37
CA LEU A 122 -4.86 11.36 -12.83
C LEU A 122 -4.25 12.61 -13.50
N SER A 123 -4.48 13.80 -12.92
CA SER A 123 -3.87 15.04 -13.41
C SER A 123 -2.38 15.17 -13.08
N GLY A 124 -1.83 14.30 -12.22
CA GLY A 124 -0.46 14.41 -11.74
C GLY A 124 -0.23 15.59 -10.78
N VAL A 125 -1.30 16.22 -10.28
CA VAL A 125 -1.25 17.33 -9.33
C VAL A 125 -1.80 16.86 -7.98
N PRO A 126 -0.98 16.19 -7.15
CA PRO A 126 -1.44 15.63 -5.89
C PRO A 126 -1.84 16.72 -4.90
N LEU A 127 -2.84 16.39 -4.09
CA LEU A 127 -3.30 17.21 -2.96
C LEU A 127 -2.16 17.48 -1.95
N PRO A 128 -2.28 18.53 -1.12
CA PRO A 128 -1.34 18.76 -0.02
C PRO A 128 -1.21 17.53 0.89
N LEU A 129 -0.03 17.36 1.49
CA LEU A 129 0.24 16.27 2.45
C LEU A 129 -0.82 16.26 3.56
N LYS A 130 -1.32 15.06 3.89
CA LYS A 130 -2.39 14.86 4.87
C LYS A 130 -3.65 15.67 4.52
N SER A 131 -4.10 15.52 3.28
CA SER A 131 -5.41 16.04 2.88
C SER A 131 -6.50 15.04 3.24
N THR A 132 -6.34 13.80 2.79
CA THR A 132 -7.34 12.74 2.92
C THR A 132 -6.90 11.70 3.93
N LYS A 133 -7.88 11.13 4.65
CA LYS A 133 -7.68 10.03 5.58
C LYS A 133 -8.63 8.90 5.19
N HIS A 134 -8.06 7.76 4.83
CA HIS A 134 -8.77 6.52 4.54
C HIS A 134 -8.64 5.60 5.74
N ASP A 135 -9.70 5.45 6.51
CA ASP A 135 -9.77 4.45 7.57
C ASP A 135 -10.36 3.16 6.99
N LEU A 136 -9.81 2.02 7.43
CA LEU A 136 -10.34 0.72 7.04
C LEU A 136 -11.08 0.07 8.21
N THR A 137 -12.26 -0.48 7.94
CA THR A 137 -13.01 -1.25 8.96
C THR A 137 -12.37 -2.61 9.24
N VAL A 138 -11.60 -3.13 8.28
CA VAL A 138 -10.75 -4.32 8.41
C VAL A 138 -9.30 -3.93 8.13
N PRO A 139 -8.35 -4.13 9.06
CA PRO A 139 -6.97 -3.71 8.85
C PRO A 139 -6.34 -4.42 7.66
N LEU A 140 -5.47 -3.71 6.92
CA LEU A 140 -4.67 -4.34 5.87
C LEU A 140 -3.88 -5.52 6.45
N PRO A 141 -3.70 -6.59 5.66
CA PRO A 141 -2.91 -7.72 6.10
C PRO A 141 -1.45 -7.35 6.37
N SER A 142 -0.86 -8.01 7.36
CA SER A 142 0.59 -7.99 7.54
C SER A 142 1.24 -8.99 6.59
N LEU A 143 2.36 -8.57 5.99
CA LEU A 143 3.12 -9.37 5.04
C LEU A 143 4.54 -9.59 5.56
N LYS A 144 5.26 -10.52 4.93
CA LYS A 144 6.70 -10.70 5.13
C LYS A 144 7.39 -11.05 3.81
N VAL A 145 7.29 -10.15 2.83
CA VAL A 145 7.84 -10.37 1.49
C VAL A 145 9.33 -9.98 1.47
N PRO A 146 10.26 -10.90 1.17
CA PRO A 146 11.68 -10.57 1.04
C PRO A 146 11.90 -9.48 -0.01
N LEU A 147 12.76 -8.48 0.26
CA LEU A 147 13.00 -7.39 -0.69
C LEU A 147 13.56 -7.87 -2.03
N ARG A 148 14.38 -8.94 -2.01
CA ARG A 148 14.92 -9.55 -3.22
C ARG A 148 13.81 -10.01 -4.18
N ASP A 149 12.66 -10.43 -3.65
CA ASP A 149 11.54 -10.95 -4.44
C ASP A 149 10.77 -9.80 -5.13
N LEU A 150 11.04 -8.54 -4.75
CA LEU A 150 10.43 -7.33 -5.30
C LEU A 150 11.31 -6.60 -6.34
N ILE A 151 12.54 -7.08 -6.58
CA ILE A 151 13.52 -6.44 -7.48
C ILE A 151 13.55 -7.10 -8.87
N TYR A 152 12.95 -8.30 -9.02
CA TYR A 152 12.90 -9.08 -10.26
C TYR A 152 11.49 -9.21 -10.82
#